data_AF-A0A558F641-F1
#
_entry.id   AF-A0A558F641-F1
#
_cell.length_a   1.000
_cell.length_b   1.000
_cell.length_c   1.000
_cell.angle_alpha   90.00
_cell.angle_beta   90.00
_cell.angle_gamma   90.00
#
_symmetry.space_group_name_H-M   'P 1'
#
loop_
_entity.id
_entity.type
_entity.pdbx_description
1 polymer ?
#
loop_
_entity_poly.entity_id
_entity_poly.type
_entity_poly.pdbx_seq_one_letter_code
_entity_poly.pdbx_strand_id
1 'polypeptide(L)' 'MIFSVMGFNPGKDELVYEQSFDLSVADLTPIMHWVDASDCIGVDFPLSKTQAAKIADLASIELPQNLDFFLSSHD' A
#
# COMPACT_ATOMS: atom_id res chain seq x y z
N MET A 1 -11.28 8.87 -2.28
CA MET A 1 -10.36 7.82 -1.77
C MET A 1 -9.43 7.34 -2.87
N ILE A 2 -8.19 7.80 -2.78
CA ILE A 2 -7.06 7.39 -3.59
C ILE A 2 -6.12 6.60 -2.68
N PHE A 3 -5.60 5.48 -3.17
CA PHE A 3 -4.59 4.70 -2.46
C PHE A 3 -3.19 5.00 -2.98
N SER A 4 -2.21 4.96 -2.10
CA SER A 4 -0.80 5.02 -2.46
C SER A 4 0.02 3.96 -1.73
N VAL A 5 1.06 3.47 -2.40
CA VAL A 5 2.12 2.70 -1.75
C VAL A 5 3.27 3.65 -1.46
N MET A 6 3.61 3.76 -0.17
CA MET A 6 4.74 4.52 0.33
C MET A 6 5.90 3.57 0.62
N GLY A 7 7.12 3.95 0.27
CA GLY A 7 8.33 3.19 0.48
C GLY A 7 9.34 3.95 1.31
N PHE A 8 9.82 3.32 2.37
CA PHE A 8 10.77 3.87 3.33
C PHE A 8 12.05 3.05 3.36
N ASN A 9 13.16 3.70 3.70
CA ASN A 9 14.39 2.98 4.01
C ASN A 9 14.20 2.13 5.28
N PRO A 10 14.66 0.87 5.31
CA PRO A 10 14.43 0.00 6.47
C PRO A 10 14.94 0.61 7.79
N GLY A 11 14.05 0.67 8.77
CA GLY A 11 14.33 1.25 10.09
C GLY A 11 14.48 2.78 10.12
N LYS A 12 14.11 3.48 9.04
CA LYS A 12 14.08 4.94 8.97
C LYS A 12 12.68 5.44 8.67
N ASP A 13 12.37 6.61 9.22
CA ASP A 13 11.14 7.35 8.93
C ASP A 13 11.36 8.37 7.79
N GLU A 14 12.00 7.92 6.71
CA GLU A 14 12.31 8.73 5.55
C GLU A 14 11.59 8.15 4.33
N LEU A 15 10.57 8.86 3.85
CA LEU A 15 9.83 8.52 2.64
C LEU A 15 10.72 8.74 1.42
N VAL A 16 10.99 7.68 0.67
CA VAL A 16 11.85 7.72 -0.53
C VAL A 16 11.12 7.30 -1.80
N TYR A 17 9.91 6.76 -1.67
CA TYR A 17 9.06 6.36 -2.79
C TYR A 17 7.60 6.57 -2.41
N GLU A 18 6.81 7.08 -3.33
CA GLU A 18 5.35 7.14 -3.20
C GLU A 18 4.74 6.98 -4.59
N GLN A 19 3.76 6.09 -4.71
CA GLN A 19 3.03 5.88 -5.95
C GLN A 19 1.55 5.67 -5.67
N SER A 20 0.72 6.57 -6.18
CA SER A 20 -0.74 6.41 -6.18
C SER A 20 -1.21 5.52 -7.32
N PHE A 21 -2.33 4.84 -7.12
CA PHE A 21 -2.96 3.96 -8.11
C PHE A 21 -4.48 3.95 -7.95
N ASP A 22 -5.16 3.54 -9.02
CA ASP A 22 -6.62 3.53 -9.12
C ASP A 22 -7.16 2.11 -8.80
N LEU A 23 -7.02 1.69 -7.55
CA LEU A 23 -7.63 0.48 -7.02
C LEU A 23 -8.71 0.84 -6.01
N SER A 24 -9.80 0.07 -5.98
CA SER A 24 -10.87 0.25 -5.02
C SER A 24 -10.59 -0.48 -3.70
N VAL A 25 -11.36 -0.14 -2.66
CA VAL A 25 -11.35 -0.90 -1.39
C VAL A 25 -11.61 -2.39 -1.65
N ALA A 26 -12.55 -2.71 -2.55
CA ALA A 26 -12.90 -4.09 -2.86
C ALA A 26 -11.75 -4.88 -3.50
N ASP A 27 -10.91 -4.22 -4.31
CA ASP A 27 -9.73 -4.84 -4.92
C ASP A 27 -8.64 -5.14 -3.86
N LEU A 28 -8.53 -4.28 -2.85
CA LEU A 28 -7.52 -4.37 -1.79
C LEU A 28 -7.94 -5.26 -0.62
N THR A 29 -9.24 -5.37 -0.31
CA THR A 29 -9.79 -6.23 0.76
C THR A 29 -9.22 -7.66 0.76
N PRO A 30 -9.14 -8.41 -0.36
CA PRO A 30 -8.60 -9.77 -0.34
C PRO A 30 -7.09 -9.85 -0.05
N ILE A 31 -6.36 -8.75 -0.19
CA ILE A 31 -4.91 -8.64 0.09
C ILE A 31 -4.67 -8.18 1.53
N MET A 32 -5.47 -7.21 1.97
CA MET A 32 -5.34 -6.57 3.28
C MET A 32 -6.09 -7.32 4.38
N HIS A 33 -7.00 -8.22 4.01
CA HIS A 33 -7.87 -8.95 4.94
C HIS A 33 -8.69 -8.02 5.84
N TRP A 34 -9.08 -6.84 5.33
CA TRP A 34 -9.99 -5.92 6.01
C TRP A 34 -11.35 -6.58 6.25
N VAL A 35 -11.91 -6.36 7.43
CA VAL A 35 -13.23 -6.87 7.80
C VAL A 35 -14.30 -5.88 7.38
N ASP A 36 -14.02 -4.59 7.58
CA ASP A 36 -14.92 -3.49 7.23
C ASP A 36 -14.24 -2.52 6.25
N ALA A 37 -15.04 -1.89 5.39
CA ALA A 37 -14.53 -0.90 4.42
C ALA A 37 -13.95 0.35 5.10
N SER A 38 -14.27 0.59 6.37
CA SER A 38 -13.68 1.68 7.16
C SER A 38 -12.27 1.36 7.66
N ASP A 39 -11.84 0.10 7.64
CA ASP A 39 -10.52 -0.30 8.12
C ASP A 39 -9.41 0.39 7.32
N CYS A 40 -9.66 0.79 6.08
CA CYS A 40 -8.68 1.43 5.24
C CYS A 40 -8.48 2.93 5.53
N ILE A 41 -9.27 3.57 6.41
CA ILE A 41 -9.33 5.04 6.56
C ILE A 41 -8.36 5.55 7.62
N GLY A 42 -7.49 6.49 7.24
CA GLY A 42 -6.70 7.30 8.18
C GLY A 42 -5.56 6.55 8.89
N VAL A 43 -5.12 5.43 8.32
CA VAL A 43 -4.06 4.58 8.85
C VAL A 43 -3.13 4.14 7.74
N ASP A 44 -1.81 4.21 7.99
CA ASP A 44 -0.81 3.63 7.11
C ASP A 44 -0.57 2.17 7.49
N PHE A 45 -0.84 1.25 6.55
CA PHE A 45 -0.72 -0.17 6.80
C PHE A 45 0.64 -0.71 6.35
N PRO A 46 1.46 -1.31 7.23
CA PRO A 46 2.67 -1.98 6.80
C PRO A 46 2.34 -3.15 5.89
N LEU A 47 3.00 -3.20 4.74
CA LEU A 47 2.82 -4.26 3.75
C LEU A 47 3.91 -5.32 3.91
N SER A 48 3.49 -6.58 4.02
CA SER A 48 4.41 -7.69 3.79
C SER A 48 4.88 -7.69 2.32
N LYS A 49 6.03 -8.31 2.05
CA LYS A 49 6.56 -8.47 0.67
C LYS A 49 5.53 -9.09 -0.28
N THR A 50 4.74 -10.06 0.21
CA THR A 50 3.69 -10.72 -0.56
C THR A 50 2.53 -9.77 -0.88
N GLN A 51 2.10 -8.95 0.09
CA GLN A 51 1.03 -7.97 -0.13
C GLN A 51 1.47 -6.88 -1.10
N ALA A 52 2.67 -6.33 -0.90
CA ALA A 52 3.25 -5.33 -1.80
C ALA A 52 3.33 -5.85 -3.25
N ALA A 53 3.81 -7.08 -3.45
CA ALA A 53 3.87 -7.70 -4.79
C ALA A 53 2.48 -7.88 -5.42
N LYS A 54 1.46 -8.29 -4.65
CA LYS A 54 0.08 -8.44 -5.16
C LYS A 54 -0.54 -7.10 -5.54
N ILE A 55 -0.33 -6.06 -4.72
CA ILE A 55 -0.82 -4.70 -5.01
C ILE A 55 -0.13 -4.17 -6.27
N ALA A 56 1.19 -4.37 -6.39
CA ALA A 56 1.96 -3.95 -7.56
C ALA A 56 1.44 -4.59 -8.85
N ASP A 57 1.15 -5.89 -8.83
CA ASP A 57 0.59 -6.65 -9.95
C ASP A 57 -0.80 -6.11 -10.35
N LEU A 58 -1.69 -5.95 -9.36
CA LEU A 58 -3.04 -5.41 -9.58
C LEU A 58 -3.04 -3.98 -10.11
N ALA A 59 -2.18 -3.12 -9.56
CA ALA A 59 -2.04 -1.74 -9.98
C ALA A 59 -1.18 -1.60 -11.26
N SER A 60 -0.59 -2.68 -11.77
CA SER A 60 0.37 -2.66 -12.89
C SER A 60 1.51 -1.66 -12.69
N ILE A 61 2.07 -1.62 -11.48
CA ILE A 61 3.20 -0.77 -11.10
C ILE A 61 4.43 -1.61 -10.74
N GLU A 62 5.62 -1.02 -10.87
CA GLU A 62 6.86 -1.61 -10.37
C GLU A 62 7.23 -1.00 -9.02
N LEU A 63 7.52 -1.85 -8.03
CA LEU A 63 7.98 -1.41 -6.71
C LEU A 63 9.51 -1.51 -6.60
N PRO A 64 10.16 -0.48 -6.03
CA PRO A 64 11.60 -0.56 -5.75
C PRO A 64 11.95 -1.71 -4.81
N GLN A 65 13.17 -2.21 -4.90
CA GLN A 65 13.66 -3.23 -3.98
C GLN A 65 14.21 -2.62 -2.69
N ASN A 66 14.24 -3.43 -1.62
CA ASN A 66 14.85 -3.09 -0.32
C ASN A 66 14.23 -1.89 0.41
N LEU A 67 12.94 -1.65 0.22
CA LEU A 67 12.16 -0.70 1.00
C LEU A 67 11.15 -1.42 1.90
N ASP A 68 10.83 -0.78 3.01
CA ASP A 68 9.66 -1.10 3.82
C ASP A 68 8.46 -0.36 3.22
N PHE A 69 7.44 -1.11 2.80
CA PHE A 69 6.28 -0.56 2.11
C PHE A 69 5.08 -0.41 3.04
N PHE A 70 4.33 0.66 2.83
CA PHE A 70 3.07 0.93 3.52
C PHE A 70 2.00 1.27 2.50
N LEU A 71 0.76 0.90 2.78
CA LEU A 71 -0.41 1.32 2.04
C LEU A 71 -1.07 2.47 2.80
N SER A 72 -1.22 3.62 2.14
CA SER A 72 -1.95 4.78 2.65
C SER A 72 -3.23 5.01 1.87
N SER A 73 -4.20 5.66 2.51
CA SER A 73 -5.43 6.15 1.88
C SER A 73 -5.57 7.64 2.10
N HIS A 74 -5.93 8.35 1.04
CA HIS A 74 -6.21 9.78 1.05
C HIS A 74 -7.60 10.03 0.48
N ASP A 75 -8.31 11.05 0.97
CA ASP A 75 -9.65 11.38 0.48
C ASP A 75 -9.60 12.04 -0.91
#